data_AF-A0A150WT20-F1
#
_entry.id   AF-A0A150WT20-F1
#
_cell.length_a   1.000
_cell.length_b   1.000
_cell.length_c   1.000
_cell.angle_alpha   90.00
_cell.angle_beta   90.00
_cell.angle_gamma   90.00
#
_symmetry.space_group_name_H-M   'P 1'
#
loop_
_entity.id
_entity.type
_entity.pdbx_description
1 polymer ?
#
loop_
_entity_poly.entity_id
_entity_poly.type
_entity_poly.pdbx_seq_one_letter_code
_entity_poly.pdbx_strand_id
1 'polypeptide(L)' 'MRQLMDYNKVNYFEKADSTKHREFIISQNNCILCGTVLELKHIADRGILEIKEEAFCPHCEVKTRTKTHALN' A
#
# COMPACT_ATOMS: atom_id res chain seq x y z
N MET A 1 -0.11 14.81 -21.58
CA MET A 1 -0.63 15.63 -20.46
C MET A 1 0.02 15.11 -19.17
N ARG A 2 0.87 15.90 -18.49
CA ARG A 2 1.36 15.52 -17.14
C ARG A 2 0.23 15.77 -16.16
N GLN A 3 -0.33 14.73 -15.54
CA GLN A 3 -1.17 14.90 -14.37
C GLN A 3 -0.35 15.64 -13.30
N LEU A 4 -0.89 16.74 -12.79
CA LEU A 4 -0.39 17.38 -11.57
C LEU A 4 -0.63 16.39 -10.44
N MET A 5 0.43 15.73 -9.96
CA MET A 5 0.36 14.79 -8.84
C MET A 5 -0.05 15.54 -7.57
N ASP A 6 -1.11 15.05 -6.92
CA ASP A 6 -1.60 15.59 -5.65
C ASP A 6 -0.71 15.12 -4.49
N TYR A 7 0.18 16.02 -4.06
CA TYR A 7 1.15 15.76 -3.00
C TYR A 7 0.54 15.67 -1.60
N ASN A 8 -0.78 15.85 -1.44
CA ASN A 8 -1.48 15.67 -0.16
C ASN A 8 -1.64 14.19 0.23
N LYS A 9 -1.16 13.26 -0.61
CA LYS A 9 -1.28 11.81 -0.39
C LYS A 9 -0.14 11.18 0.41
N VAL A 10 0.83 11.98 0.89
CA VAL A 10 1.95 11.53 1.72
C VAL A 10 1.74 12.07 3.14
N ASN A 11 1.77 11.18 4.13
CA ASN A 11 1.66 11.54 5.53
C ASN A 11 2.96 12.20 6.02
N TYR A 12 2.85 13.17 6.93
CA TYR A 12 3.99 13.91 7.50
C TYR A 12 5.09 12.99 8.06
N PHE A 13 4.72 11.87 8.68
CA PHE A 13 5.68 10.93 9.28
C PHE A 13 6.50 10.11 8.27
N GLU A 14 6.11 10.09 6.99
CA GLU A 14 6.80 9.31 5.96
C GLU A 14 8.11 9.98 5.49
N LYS A 15 8.39 11.22 5.94
CA LYS A 15 9.65 11.98 5.70
C LYS A 15 10.16 11.86 4.26
N ALA A 16 9.25 12.05 3.32
CA ALA A 16 9.55 11.90 1.90
C ALA A 16 10.14 13.21 1.35
N ASP A 17 11.44 13.42 1.54
CA ASP A 17 12.07 14.70 1.17
C ASP A 17 12.30 14.84 -0.35
N SER A 18 12.45 13.74 -1.07
CA SER A 18 12.64 13.75 -2.53
C SER A 18 11.36 13.41 -3.30
N THR A 19 11.19 13.99 -4.49
CA THR A 19 10.05 13.72 -5.38
C THR A 19 9.90 12.23 -5.69
N LYS A 20 11.00 11.55 -6.03
CA LYS A 20 10.99 10.11 -6.32
C LYS A 20 10.54 9.28 -5.12
N HIS A 21 10.93 9.67 -3.90
CA HIS A 21 10.50 8.99 -2.69
C HIS A 21 9.00 9.19 -2.43
N ARG A 22 8.47 10.40 -2.64
CA ARG A 22 7.03 10.68 -2.56
C ARG A 22 6.23 9.86 -3.57
N GLU A 23 6.67 9.87 -4.83
CA GLU A 23 6.04 9.10 -5.91
C GLU A 23 6.01 7.60 -5.57
N PHE A 24 7.12 7.08 -5.06
CA PHE A 24 7.19 5.71 -4.58
C PHE A 24 6.19 5.45 -3.46
N ILE A 25 6.16 6.26 -2.40
CA ILE A 25 5.23 6.10 -1.27
C ILE A 25 3.77 6.12 -1.75
N ILE A 26 3.39 7.11 -2.56
CA ILE A 26 2.04 7.21 -3.12
C ILE A 26 1.70 5.95 -3.94
N SER A 27 2.63 5.47 -4.77
CA SER A 27 2.43 4.24 -5.56
C SER A 27 2.25 2.98 -4.69
N GLN A 28 2.84 2.96 -3.49
CA GLN A 28 2.79 1.82 -2.58
C GLN A 28 1.56 1.81 -1.68
N ASN A 29 0.95 2.98 -1.45
CA ASN A 29 -0.13 3.17 -0.48
C ASN A 29 -1.47 3.52 -1.14
N ASN A 30 -1.52 3.74 -2.45
CA ASN A 30 -2.74 4.07 -3.17
C ASN A 30 -3.03 3.08 -4.31
N CYS A 31 -4.31 2.87 -4.60
CA CYS A 31 -4.76 2.06 -5.71
C CYS A 31 -4.31 2.68 -7.04
N ILE A 32 -3.70 1.86 -7.91
CA ILE A 32 -3.24 2.29 -9.23
C ILE A 32 -4.39 2.69 -10.18
N LEU A 33 -5.60 2.22 -9.91
CA LEU A 33 -6.77 2.46 -10.77
C LEU A 33 -7.52 3.74 -10.38
N CYS A 34 -7.83 3.90 -9.09
CA CYS A 34 -8.70 4.99 -8.61
C CYS A 34 -8.01 5.94 -7.62
N GLY A 35 -6.77 5.66 -7.21
CA GLY A 35 -6.01 6.50 -6.28
C GLY A 35 -6.48 6.46 -4.83
N THR A 36 -7.49 5.64 -4.48
CA THR A 36 -7.94 5.41 -3.11
C THR A 36 -6.81 4.82 -2.26
N VAL A 37 -6.69 5.25 -1.00
CA VAL A 37 -5.72 4.69 -0.06
C VAL A 37 -6.02 3.20 0.16
N LEU A 38 -4.99 2.38 0.11
CA LEU A 38 -5.09 0.94 0.30
C LEU A 38 -5.25 0.64 1.79
N GLU A 39 -6.13 -0.30 2.10
CA GLU A 39 -6.27 -0.84 3.45
C GLU A 39 -5.38 -2.08 3.61
N LEU A 40 -4.74 -2.21 4.75
CA LEU A 40 -3.87 -3.34 5.08
C LEU A 40 -4.61 -4.34 5.96
N LYS A 41 -4.65 -5.60 5.53
CA LYS A 41 -5.17 -6.73 6.30
C LYS A 41 -4.05 -7.69 6.65
N HIS A 42 -4.05 -8.14 7.90
CA HIS A 42 -3.13 -9.17 8.39
C HIS A 42 -3.93 -10.42 8.70
N ILE A 43 -3.54 -11.54 8.11
CA ILE A 43 -4.19 -12.84 8.29
C ILE A 43 -3.13 -13.77 8.86
N ALA A 44 -3.28 -14.15 10.13
CA ALA A 44 -2.39 -15.11 10.76
C ALA A 44 -2.98 -16.52 10.63
N ASP A 45 -2.21 -17.44 10.06
CA ASP A 45 -2.49 -18.86 10.06
C ASP A 45 -1.52 -19.57 11.00
N ARG A 46 -2.04 -19.99 12.15
CA ARG A 46 -1.24 -20.68 13.18
C ARG A 46 -1.02 -22.16 12.86
N GLY A 47 -1.79 -22.75 11.95
CA GLY A 47 -1.64 -24.15 11.56
C GLY A 47 -0.40 -24.38 10.71
N ILE A 48 -0.10 -23.44 9.81
CA ILE A 48 1.09 -23.45 8.96
C ILE A 48 2.18 -22.47 9.42
N LEU A 49 1.95 -21.80 10.56
CA LEU A 49 2.87 -20.79 11.12
C LEU A 49 3.18 -19.70 10.09
N GLU A 50 2.17 -19.03 9.54
CA GLU A 50 2.34 -17.94 8.58
C GLU A 50 1.54 -16.68 8.96
N ILE A 51 2.07 -15.51 8.60
CA ILE A 51 1.34 -14.24 8.56
C ILE A 51 1.30 -13.75 7.12
N LYS A 52 0.08 -13.54 6.61
CA LYS A 52 -0.15 -12.91 5.32
C LYS A 52 -0.56 -11.46 5.50
N GLU A 53 0.20 -10.55 4.91
CA GLU A 53 -0.12 -9.13 4.77
C GLU A 53 -0.71 -8.88 3.39
N GLU A 54 -1.88 -8.24 3.33
CA GLU A 54 -2.59 -7.94 2.09
C GLU A 54 -2.97 -6.46 2.06
N ALA A 55 -2.56 -5.75 1.00
CA ALA A 55 -3.04 -4.42 0.69
C ALA A 55 -4.20 -4.53 -0.32
N PHE A 56 -5.36 -4.03 0.05
CA PHE A 56 -6.56 -4.08 -0.78
C PHE A 56 -7.18 -2.70 -0.97
N CYS A 57 -7.79 -2.47 -2.13
CA CYS A 57 -8.56 -1.27 -2.40
C CYS A 57 -10.03 -1.51 -2.04
N PRO A 58 -10.64 -0.74 -1.11
CA PRO A 58 -12.03 -0.92 -0.75
C PRO A 58 -13.02 -0.45 -1.83
N HIS A 59 -12.57 0.35 -2.80
CA HIS A 59 -13.43 0.85 -3.87
C HIS A 59 -13.41 -0.03 -5.13
N CYS A 60 -12.23 -0.44 -5.57
CA CYS A 60 -12.09 -1.29 -6.75
C CYS A 60 -12.12 -2.79 -6.42
N GLU A 61 -12.11 -3.14 -5.13
CA GLU A 61 -12.04 -4.52 -4.63
C GLU A 61 -10.81 -5.32 -5.14
N VAL A 62 -9.78 -4.62 -5.62
CA VAL A 62 -8.54 -5.23 -6.10
C VAL A 62 -7.51 -5.39 -4.98
N LYS A 63 -6.78 -6.50 -5.03
CA LYS A 63 -5.61 -6.75 -4.18
C LYS A 63 -4.37 -6.28 -4.93
N THR A 64 -3.66 -5.32 -4.36
CA THR A 64 -2.51 -4.68 -5.02
C THR A 64 -1.19 -5.24 -4.56
N ARG A 65 -1.11 -5.73 -3.31
CA ARG A 65 0.10 -6.32 -2.73
C ARG A 65 -0.26 -7.45 -1.77
N THR A 66 0.51 -8.52 -1.81
CA THR A 66 0.41 -9.64 -0.86
C THR A 66 1.81 -10.09 -0.49
N LYS A 67 2.07 -10.24 0.81
CA LYS A 67 3.32 -10.76 1.33
C LYS A 67 3.03 -11.80 2.41
N THR A 68 3.72 -12.93 2.36
CA THR A 68 3.59 -13.99 3.36
C THR A 68 4.90 -14.12 4.12
N HIS A 69 4.79 -14.27 5.43
CA HIS A 69 5.89 -14.37 6.38
C HIS A 69 5.74 -15.68 7.15
N ALA A 70 6.74 -16.56 7.10
CA ALA A 70 6.78 -17.72 7.97
C ALA A 70 7.15 -17.30 9.41
N LEU A 71 6.46 -17.89 10.39
CA LEU A 71 6.66 -17.76 11.82
C LEU A 71 7.51 -18.94 12.29
N ASN A 72 8.81 -18.87 12.00
CA ASN A 72 9.79 -19.86 12.48
C ASN A 72 10.24 -19.53 13.91
#